data_AF-A0A3B8LXG6-F1
#
_entry.id   AF-A0A3B8LXG6-F1
#
_cell.length_a   1.000
_cell.length_b   1.000
_cell.length_c   1.000
_cell.angle_alpha   90.00
_cell.angle_beta   90.00
_cell.angle_gamma   90.00
#
_symmetry.space_group_name_H-M   'P 1'
#
loop_
_entity.id
_entity.type
_entity.pdbx_description
1 polymer ?
#
loop_
_entity_poly.entity_id
_entity_poly.type
_entity_poly.pdbx_seq_one_letter_code
_entity_poly.pdbx_strand_id
1 'polypeptide(L)'
;NLNDFKKKQFAALTMREYLPNLEARRAYIDRVSTSKFRVAIRESIALLNPFSPQNKGLEVPEIEHFAVNPIQSTSSVLKRLQQISRVLQLMALAHEKLETVRPLRDAEPSLRWRANYDLMAAQMMAYRVRLFEYGIALGQFGKNMPRLIPRKNPPHNRWEIRHGSDKLLMPDVQQEKALGVTADQLRSYHREALQQLASVKETHEGTPWAMRAEWEEGRRFGATFRSWYQAPPKPRPASKPTPKPIPPPKL
;
A
#
# COMPACT_ATOMS: atom_id res chain seq x y z
N ASN A 1 0.17 -13.99 -10.58
CA ASN A 1 -0.17 -14.83 -11.74
C ASN A 1 0.28 -14.10 -13.00
N LEU A 2 1.41 -14.47 -13.59
CA LEU A 2 1.98 -13.81 -14.79
C LEU A 2 1.31 -14.23 -16.10
N ASN A 3 0.34 -15.14 -16.06
CA ASN A 3 -0.24 -15.79 -17.26
C ASN A 3 -1.43 -15.06 -17.89
N ASP A 4 -1.72 -13.83 -17.48
CA ASP A 4 -2.93 -13.10 -17.91
C ASP A 4 -2.69 -12.10 -19.06
N PHE A 5 -1.64 -12.31 -19.87
CA PHE A 5 -1.33 -11.39 -20.97
C PHE A 5 -2.39 -11.39 -22.08
N LYS A 6 -3.11 -12.50 -22.30
CA LYS A 6 -4.14 -12.60 -23.34
C LYS A 6 -5.44 -11.84 -23.02
N LYS A 7 -5.78 -11.64 -21.74
CA LYS A 7 -6.92 -10.77 -21.33
C LYS A 7 -6.60 -9.27 -21.37
N LYS A 8 -5.32 -8.91 -21.52
CA LYS A 8 -4.82 -7.53 -21.35
C LYS A 8 -4.41 -6.84 -22.64
N GLN A 9 -4.80 -7.37 -23.79
CA GLN A 9 -4.64 -6.65 -25.06
C GLN A 9 -5.72 -5.56 -25.12
N PHE A 10 -5.33 -4.34 -24.78
CA PHE A 10 -6.18 -3.17 -24.95
C PHE A 10 -6.39 -2.90 -26.44
N ALA A 11 -7.62 -2.64 -26.86
CA ALA A 11 -7.91 -2.30 -28.25
C ALA A 11 -7.14 -1.03 -28.64
N ALA A 12 -6.44 -1.07 -29.78
CA ALA A 12 -5.60 0.04 -30.23
C ALA A 12 -6.39 1.35 -30.39
N LEU A 13 -7.67 1.27 -30.75
CA LEU A 13 -8.57 2.42 -30.86
C LEU A 13 -8.84 3.08 -29.48
N THR A 14 -9.15 2.28 -28.45
CA THR A 14 -9.37 2.78 -27.08
C THR A 14 -8.12 3.45 -26.51
N MET A 15 -6.94 2.93 -26.83
CA MET A 15 -5.67 3.46 -26.30
C MET A 15 -5.12 4.68 -27.05
N ARG A 16 -5.66 5.03 -28.22
CA ARG A 16 -5.11 6.09 -29.10
C ARG A 16 -4.97 7.44 -28.36
N GLU A 17 -5.96 7.80 -27.55
CA GLU A 17 -5.99 9.08 -26.83
C GLU A 17 -5.22 9.05 -25.49
N TYR A 18 -4.76 7.86 -25.09
CA TYR A 18 -4.00 7.61 -23.86
C TYR A 18 -2.50 7.44 -24.10
N LEU A 19 -2.06 7.59 -25.35
CA LEU A 19 -0.67 7.40 -25.73
C LEU A 19 0.24 8.38 -24.95
N PRO A 20 1.43 7.91 -24.53
CA PRO A 20 2.39 8.77 -23.86
C PRO A 20 2.87 9.87 -24.81
N ASN A 21 3.24 11.01 -24.24
CA ASN A 21 3.93 12.04 -24.99
C ASN A 21 5.35 11.54 -25.33
N LEU A 22 5.68 11.50 -26.62
CA LEU A 22 6.98 11.06 -27.13
C LEU A 22 7.95 12.22 -27.43
N GLU A 23 7.60 13.44 -27.03
CA GLU A 23 8.49 14.60 -27.10
C GLU A 23 9.76 14.41 -26.24
N ALA A 24 10.81 15.15 -26.59
CA ALA A 24 12.03 15.19 -25.80
C ALA A 24 11.73 15.57 -24.35
N ARG A 25 12.42 14.91 -23.40
CA ARG A 25 12.17 15.05 -21.95
C ARG A 25 12.10 16.50 -21.47
N ARG A 26 12.96 17.38 -21.97
CA ARG A 26 12.97 18.81 -21.61
C ARG A 26 11.66 19.49 -21.99
N ALA A 27 11.25 19.37 -23.26
CA ALA A 27 9.99 19.91 -23.75
C ALA A 27 8.78 19.35 -23.00
N TYR A 28 8.81 18.04 -22.67
CA TYR A 28 7.78 17.43 -21.83
C TYR A 28 7.69 18.08 -20.43
N ILE A 29 8.83 18.27 -19.76
CA ILE A 29 8.86 18.89 -18.43
C ILE A 29 8.36 20.33 -18.49
N ASP A 30 8.80 21.10 -19.49
CA ASP A 30 8.38 22.49 -19.66
C ASP A 30 6.86 22.57 -19.86
N ARG A 31 6.28 21.73 -20.73
CA ARG A 31 4.82 21.66 -20.94
C ARG A 31 4.06 21.18 -19.70
N VAL A 32 4.63 20.28 -18.91
CA VAL A 32 3.97 19.85 -17.66
C VAL A 32 3.97 20.98 -16.64
N SER A 33 5.05 21.75 -16.56
CA SER A 33 5.21 22.84 -15.59
C SER A 33 4.22 24.00 -15.79
N THR A 34 3.65 24.17 -17.00
CA THR A 34 2.66 25.21 -17.29
C THR A 34 1.24 24.86 -16.82
N SER A 35 0.95 23.59 -16.53
CA SER A 35 -0.37 23.14 -16.08
C SER A 35 -0.36 22.89 -14.57
N LYS A 36 -1.10 23.73 -13.82
CA LYS A 36 -1.31 23.55 -12.38
C LYS A 36 -1.82 22.15 -12.02
N PHE A 37 -2.72 21.61 -12.85
CA PHE A 37 -3.26 20.26 -12.70
C PHE A 37 -2.16 19.19 -12.77
N ARG A 38 -1.32 19.23 -13.81
CA ARG A 38 -0.25 18.24 -14.01
C ARG A 38 0.88 18.40 -12.99
N VAL A 39 1.16 19.63 -12.55
CA VAL A 39 2.12 19.92 -11.47
C VAL A 39 1.65 19.28 -10.17
N ALA A 40 0.39 19.47 -9.76
CA ALA A 40 -0.14 18.87 -8.54
C ALA A 40 -0.03 17.34 -8.54
N ILE A 41 -0.34 16.68 -9.67
CA ILE A 41 -0.18 15.23 -9.80
C ILE A 41 1.29 14.82 -9.58
N ARG A 42 2.24 15.52 -10.20
CA ARG A 42 3.68 15.22 -10.04
C ARG A 42 4.18 15.47 -8.62
N GLU A 43 3.71 16.53 -7.98
CA GLU A 43 4.07 16.84 -6.60
C GLU A 43 3.55 15.77 -5.63
N SER A 44 2.31 15.31 -5.80
CA SER A 44 1.76 14.23 -4.97
C SER A 44 2.54 12.92 -5.17
N ILE A 45 2.95 12.60 -6.40
CA ILE A 45 3.85 11.46 -6.68
C ILE A 45 5.19 11.63 -5.98
N ALA A 46 5.83 12.80 -6.09
CA ALA A 46 7.11 13.07 -5.46
C ALA A 46 7.03 12.99 -3.94
N LEU A 47 5.96 13.52 -3.35
CA LEU A 47 5.71 13.52 -1.91
C LEU A 47 5.61 12.10 -1.35
N LEU A 48 4.97 11.19 -2.07
CA LEU A 48 4.78 9.79 -1.65
C LEU A 48 5.80 8.81 -2.23
N ASN A 49 6.85 9.29 -2.89
CA ASN A 49 7.83 8.43 -3.56
C ASN A 49 8.63 7.60 -2.53
N PRO A 50 8.50 6.26 -2.48
CA PRO A 50 9.19 5.44 -1.48
C PRO A 50 10.71 5.35 -1.72
N PHE A 51 11.17 5.64 -2.95
CA PHE A 51 12.60 5.64 -3.29
C PHE A 51 13.31 6.92 -2.84
N SER A 52 12.57 7.92 -2.39
CA SER A 52 13.13 9.16 -1.86
C SER A 52 13.76 8.91 -0.48
N PRO A 53 15.01 9.35 -0.22
CA PRO A 53 15.64 9.19 1.09
C PRO A 53 14.83 9.78 2.24
N GLN A 54 14.09 10.87 1.99
CA GLN A 54 13.21 11.53 2.96
C GLN A 54 11.99 10.67 3.33
N ASN A 55 11.64 9.70 2.47
CA ASN A 55 10.46 8.83 2.61
C ASN A 55 10.83 7.40 3.04
N LYS A 56 12.05 7.18 3.52
CA LYS A 56 12.48 5.91 4.14
C LYS A 56 11.63 5.64 5.38
N GLY A 57 10.59 4.84 5.23
CA GLY A 57 9.61 4.56 6.29
C GLY A 57 8.16 4.83 5.91
N LEU A 58 7.86 5.18 4.65
CA LEU A 58 6.46 5.19 4.20
C LEU A 58 5.90 3.79 3.93
N GLU A 59 6.77 2.81 3.70
CA GLU A 59 6.35 1.44 3.39
C GLU A 59 5.79 0.72 4.63
N VAL A 60 4.49 0.45 4.57
CA VAL A 60 3.79 -0.43 5.50
C VAL A 60 3.64 -1.80 4.83
N PRO A 61 4.13 -2.89 5.45
CA PRO A 61 4.15 -4.20 4.82
C PRO A 61 2.73 -4.77 4.70
N GLU A 62 2.46 -5.43 3.57
CA GLU A 62 1.20 -6.12 3.35
C GLU A 62 0.97 -7.27 4.35
N ILE A 63 2.08 -7.89 4.76
CA ILE A 63 2.14 -9.02 5.70
C ILE A 63 3.26 -8.75 6.71
N GLU A 64 2.95 -8.82 8.00
CA GLU A 64 3.92 -8.70 9.07
C GLU A 64 3.70 -9.78 10.13
N HIS A 65 4.80 -10.24 10.73
CA HIS A 65 4.79 -11.28 11.75
C HIS A 65 5.21 -10.72 13.10
N PHE A 66 4.45 -11.07 14.13
CA PHE A 66 4.68 -10.71 15.51
C PHE A 66 5.01 -11.96 16.32
N ALA A 67 5.89 -11.82 17.30
CA ALA A 67 6.17 -12.89 18.24
C ALA A 67 4.92 -13.23 19.06
N VAL A 68 4.84 -14.49 19.46
CA VAL A 68 3.83 -14.93 20.42
C VAL A 68 4.06 -14.31 21.80
N ASN A 69 5.31 -14.06 22.17
CA ASN A 69 5.66 -13.39 23.42
C ASN A 69 5.14 -11.94 23.37
N PRO A 70 4.25 -11.54 24.30
CA PRO A 70 3.66 -10.21 24.27
C PRO A 70 4.67 -9.07 24.38
N ILE A 71 5.68 -9.22 25.24
CA ILE A 71 6.70 -8.19 25.50
C ILE A 71 7.46 -7.86 24.22
N GLN A 72 7.83 -8.89 23.44
CA GLN A 72 8.55 -8.71 22.18
C GLN A 72 7.69 -7.98 21.14
N SER A 73 6.40 -8.27 21.10
CA SER A 73 5.48 -7.75 20.08
C SER A 73 4.93 -6.37 20.39
N THR A 74 4.77 -5.99 21.67
CA THR A 74 4.28 -4.66 22.06
C THR A 74 5.13 -3.54 21.44
N SER A 75 6.45 -3.65 21.51
CA SER A 75 7.36 -2.64 20.93
C SER A 75 7.18 -2.49 19.41
N SER A 76 7.09 -3.61 18.69
CA SER A 76 6.86 -3.64 17.24
C SER A 76 5.49 -3.07 16.85
N VAL A 77 4.44 -3.39 17.61
CA VAL A 77 3.08 -2.85 17.39
C VAL A 77 3.08 -1.34 17.55
N LEU A 78 3.66 -0.81 18.64
CA LEU A 78 3.72 0.63 18.89
C LEU A 78 4.51 1.36 17.79
N LYS A 79 5.67 0.82 17.40
CA LYS A 79 6.48 1.36 16.30
C LYS A 79 5.67 1.43 15.01
N ARG A 80 4.91 0.38 14.68
CA ARG A 80 4.10 0.32 13.46
C ARG A 80 2.93 1.30 13.50
N LEU A 81 2.23 1.43 14.64
CA LEU A 81 1.17 2.41 14.81
C LEU A 81 1.68 3.86 14.61
N GLN A 82 2.85 4.18 15.18
CA GLN A 82 3.48 5.49 14.98
C GLN A 82 3.88 5.73 13.52
N GLN A 83 4.27 4.69 12.79
CA GLN A 83 4.57 4.80 11.37
C GLN A 83 3.30 5.04 10.57
N ILE A 84 2.22 4.28 10.82
CA ILE A 84 0.93 4.44 10.14
C ILE A 84 0.39 5.85 10.32
N SER A 85 0.44 6.40 11.54
CA SER A 85 0.02 7.79 11.80
C SER A 85 0.77 8.80 10.93
N ARG A 86 2.11 8.67 10.81
CA ARG A 86 2.93 9.52 9.95
C ARG A 86 2.58 9.37 8.46
N VAL A 87 2.36 8.14 8.00
CA VAL A 87 1.97 7.88 6.60
C VAL A 87 0.60 8.50 6.29
N LEU A 88 -0.37 8.36 7.20
CA LEU A 88 -1.71 8.95 7.06
C LEU A 88 -1.65 10.48 6.96
N GLN A 89 -0.80 11.14 7.77
CA GLN A 89 -0.60 12.58 7.69
C GLN A 89 -0.03 13.01 6.33
N LEU A 90 1.01 12.31 5.85
CA LEU A 90 1.63 12.64 4.56
C LEU A 90 0.66 12.38 3.38
N MET A 91 -0.12 11.31 3.46
CA MET A 91 -1.16 11.02 2.49
C MET A 91 -2.27 12.07 2.47
N ALA A 92 -2.66 12.61 3.63
CA ALA A 92 -3.64 13.69 3.70
C ALA A 92 -3.15 14.93 2.94
N LEU A 93 -1.87 15.30 3.11
CA LEU A 93 -1.25 16.41 2.36
C LEU A 93 -1.22 16.14 0.84
N ALA A 94 -0.88 14.92 0.44
CA ALA A 94 -0.87 14.53 -0.98
C ALA A 94 -2.27 14.55 -1.61
N HIS A 95 -3.28 14.13 -0.84
CA HIS A 95 -4.68 14.13 -1.27
C HIS A 95 -5.24 15.55 -1.37
N GLU A 96 -4.94 16.41 -0.40
CA GLU A 96 -5.32 17.83 -0.43
C GLU A 96 -4.77 18.53 -1.69
N LYS A 97 -3.50 18.29 -2.04
CA LYS A 97 -2.91 18.79 -3.28
C LYS A 97 -3.70 18.38 -4.53
N LEU A 98 -4.24 17.16 -4.57
CA LEU A 98 -5.08 16.73 -5.67
C LEU A 98 -6.46 17.40 -5.65
N GLU A 99 -7.13 17.41 -4.50
CA GLU A 99 -8.47 17.99 -4.41
C GLU A 99 -8.49 19.48 -4.78
N THR A 100 -7.42 20.24 -4.47
CA THR A 100 -7.33 21.66 -4.86
C THR A 100 -7.35 21.88 -6.38
N VAL A 101 -6.89 20.90 -7.17
CA VAL A 101 -6.90 20.98 -8.64
C VAL A 101 -8.03 20.19 -9.28
N ARG A 102 -8.90 19.54 -8.48
CA ARG A 102 -10.06 18.79 -8.98
C ARG A 102 -10.93 19.60 -9.96
N PRO A 103 -11.24 20.90 -9.73
CA PRO A 103 -12.03 21.69 -10.69
C PRO A 103 -11.37 21.85 -12.06
N LEU A 104 -10.05 21.64 -12.16
CA LEU A 104 -9.31 21.72 -13.42
C LEU A 104 -9.33 20.40 -14.21
N ARG A 105 -9.85 19.31 -13.62
CA ARG A 105 -9.84 17.97 -14.22
C ARG A 105 -10.58 17.94 -15.54
N ASP A 106 -11.77 18.53 -15.63
CA ASP A 106 -12.58 18.48 -16.85
C ASP A 106 -12.06 19.40 -17.96
N ALA A 107 -11.29 20.43 -17.59
CA ALA A 107 -10.61 21.32 -18.53
C ALA A 107 -9.29 20.72 -19.06
N GLU A 108 -8.78 19.61 -18.50
CA GLU A 108 -7.55 18.97 -18.96
C GLU A 108 -7.80 18.24 -20.30
N PRO A 109 -7.17 18.67 -21.40
CA PRO A 109 -7.42 18.08 -22.71
C PRO A 109 -6.93 16.62 -22.81
N SER A 110 -5.87 16.26 -22.09
CA SER A 110 -5.29 14.91 -22.17
C SER A 110 -6.07 13.90 -21.33
N LEU A 111 -6.71 12.93 -22.00
CA LEU A 111 -7.35 11.80 -21.32
C LEU A 111 -6.39 11.00 -20.44
N ARG A 112 -5.13 10.85 -20.87
CA ARG A 112 -4.09 10.21 -20.07
C ARG A 112 -3.87 10.91 -18.72
N TRP A 113 -3.83 12.24 -18.72
CA TRP A 113 -3.64 13.01 -17.48
C TRP A 113 -4.89 12.97 -16.59
N ARG A 114 -6.09 13.04 -17.18
CA ARG A 114 -7.35 12.83 -16.45
C ARG A 114 -7.38 11.45 -15.77
N ALA A 115 -7.08 10.38 -16.51
CA ALA A 115 -7.05 9.03 -15.97
C ALA A 115 -5.99 8.83 -14.88
N ASN A 116 -4.82 9.45 -15.03
CA ASN A 116 -3.80 9.45 -13.97
C ASN A 116 -4.31 10.12 -12.70
N TYR A 117 -4.98 11.27 -12.81
CA TYR A 117 -5.58 11.95 -11.68
C TYR A 117 -6.66 11.09 -11.01
N ASP A 118 -7.63 10.60 -11.80
CA ASP A 118 -8.79 9.87 -11.30
C ASP A 118 -8.34 8.58 -10.59
N LEU A 119 -7.43 7.81 -11.21
CA LEU A 119 -6.86 6.62 -10.58
C LEU A 119 -6.06 6.95 -9.32
N MET A 120 -5.24 8.02 -9.33
CA MET A 120 -4.41 8.37 -8.18
C MET A 120 -5.25 8.82 -6.98
N ALA A 121 -6.29 9.62 -7.22
CA ALA A 121 -7.24 10.02 -6.18
C ALA A 121 -7.93 8.78 -5.57
N ALA A 122 -8.46 7.89 -6.42
CA ALA A 122 -9.10 6.64 -5.99
C ALA A 122 -8.15 5.75 -5.18
N GLN A 123 -6.90 5.58 -5.65
CA GLN A 123 -5.88 4.82 -4.95
C GLN A 123 -5.56 5.44 -3.59
N MET A 124 -5.34 6.76 -3.50
CA MET A 124 -5.05 7.43 -2.23
C MET A 124 -6.16 7.21 -1.21
N MET A 125 -7.43 7.33 -1.62
CA MET A 125 -8.55 7.05 -0.72
C MET A 125 -8.57 5.57 -0.29
N ALA A 126 -8.31 4.65 -1.22
CA ALA A 126 -8.29 3.23 -0.91
C ALA A 126 -7.14 2.83 0.06
N TYR A 127 -5.94 3.35 -0.17
CA TYR A 127 -4.80 3.15 0.73
C TYR A 127 -5.03 3.79 2.09
N ARG A 128 -5.70 4.95 2.17
CA ARG A 128 -6.07 5.58 3.43
C ARG A 128 -6.95 4.67 4.29
N VAL A 129 -7.99 4.08 3.69
CA VAL A 129 -8.87 3.13 4.39
C VAL A 129 -8.09 1.89 4.84
N ARG A 130 -7.24 1.32 3.98
CA ARG A 130 -6.41 0.15 4.32
C ARG A 130 -5.45 0.42 5.48
N LEU A 131 -4.88 1.62 5.54
CA LEU A 131 -3.99 2.03 6.64
C LEU A 131 -4.76 2.18 7.96
N PHE A 132 -5.96 2.76 7.93
CA PHE A 132 -6.82 2.80 9.12
C PHE A 132 -7.18 1.38 9.58
N GLU A 133 -7.64 0.52 8.67
CA GLU A 133 -7.96 -0.88 8.97
C GLU A 133 -6.79 -1.62 9.61
N TYR A 134 -5.57 -1.44 9.07
CA TYR A 134 -4.37 -2.05 9.64
C TYR A 134 -4.01 -1.48 11.02
N GLY A 135 -4.13 -0.16 11.20
CA GLY A 135 -3.94 0.48 12.50
C GLY A 135 -4.95 0.01 13.54
N ILE A 136 -6.22 -0.16 13.14
CA ILE A 136 -7.28 -0.68 14.00
C ILE A 136 -7.00 -2.13 14.39
N ALA A 137 -6.65 -2.98 13.42
CA ALA A 137 -6.27 -4.37 13.66
C ALA A 137 -5.09 -4.47 14.64
N LEU A 138 -4.04 -3.66 14.45
CA LEU A 138 -2.88 -3.60 15.34
C LEU A 138 -3.24 -3.17 16.75
N GLY A 139 -4.08 -2.12 16.89
CA GLY A 139 -4.51 -1.64 18.20
C GLY A 139 -5.33 -2.69 18.96
N GLN A 140 -6.28 -3.32 18.27
CA GLN A 140 -7.08 -4.41 18.85
C GLN A 140 -6.22 -5.62 19.23
N PHE A 141 -5.26 -5.98 18.36
CA PHE A 141 -4.30 -7.04 18.65
C PHE A 141 -3.44 -6.71 19.87
N GLY A 142 -2.82 -5.52 19.92
CA GLY A 142 -1.98 -5.10 21.02
C GLY A 142 -2.71 -5.11 22.37
N LYS A 143 -3.98 -4.67 22.40
CA LYS A 143 -4.85 -4.69 23.58
C LYS A 143 -5.17 -6.11 24.06
N ASN A 144 -5.41 -7.03 23.13
CA ASN A 144 -5.85 -8.40 23.44
C ASN A 144 -4.68 -9.40 23.62
N MET A 145 -3.50 -9.07 23.10
CA MET A 145 -2.33 -9.95 23.04
C MET A 145 -1.95 -10.64 24.36
N PRO A 146 -1.99 -9.99 25.55
CA PRO A 146 -1.67 -10.68 26.81
C PRO A 146 -2.61 -11.85 27.14
N ARG A 147 -3.80 -11.89 26.53
CA ARG A 147 -4.82 -12.92 26.72
C ARG A 147 -4.81 -13.97 25.61
N LEU A 148 -4.05 -13.76 24.55
CA LEU A 148 -4.00 -14.69 23.42
C LEU A 148 -3.10 -15.87 23.76
N ILE A 149 -3.71 -17.02 24.01
CA ILE A 149 -2.99 -18.27 24.29
C ILE A 149 -2.69 -18.97 22.96
N PRO A 150 -1.40 -19.27 22.66
CA PRO A 150 -1.02 -20.04 21.49
C PRO A 150 -1.65 -21.43 21.51
N ARG A 151 -2.28 -21.83 20.39
CA ARG A 151 -2.74 -23.21 20.24
C ARG A 151 -1.53 -24.13 20.09
N LYS A 152 -1.61 -25.31 20.73
CA LYS A 152 -0.59 -26.36 20.58
C LYS A 152 -0.68 -27.05 19.20
N ASN A 153 -1.90 -27.29 18.72
CA ASN A 153 -2.19 -27.94 17.44
C ASN A 153 -3.27 -27.15 16.64
N PRO A 154 -3.03 -26.78 15.37
CA PRO A 154 -1.73 -26.84 14.68
C PRO A 154 -0.68 -25.96 15.39
N PRO A 155 0.63 -26.26 15.22
CA PRO A 155 1.68 -25.49 15.87
C PRO A 155 1.62 -24.03 15.44
N HIS A 156 1.81 -23.12 16.39
CA HIS A 156 1.73 -21.67 16.20
C HIS A 156 2.82 -20.99 17.01
N ASN A 157 3.67 -20.22 16.34
CA ASN A 157 4.77 -19.49 16.99
C ASN A 157 4.85 -18.01 16.58
N ARG A 158 3.95 -17.54 15.70
CA ARG A 158 3.85 -16.14 15.26
C ARG A 158 2.40 -15.74 15.04
N TRP A 159 2.08 -14.49 15.35
CA TRP A 159 0.87 -13.85 14.85
C TRP A 159 1.17 -13.18 13.53
N GLU A 160 0.33 -13.37 12.51
CA GLU A 160 0.46 -12.69 11.22
C GLU A 160 -0.69 -11.72 11.04
N ILE A 161 -0.37 -10.46 10.74
CA ILE A 161 -1.35 -9.52 10.19
C ILE A 161 -1.26 -9.55 8.66
N ARG A 162 -2.41 -9.50 8.00
CA ARG A 162 -2.52 -9.43 6.55
C ARG A 162 -3.60 -8.44 6.14
N HIS A 163 -3.32 -7.66 5.10
CA HIS A 163 -4.33 -6.87 4.38
C HIS A 163 -5.20 -7.71 3.45
N GLY A 164 -6.40 -7.24 3.18
CA GLY A 164 -7.32 -7.83 2.20
C GLY A 164 -8.42 -8.70 2.81
N SER A 165 -8.77 -8.44 4.08
CA SER A 165 -9.99 -8.97 4.69
C SER A 165 -11.23 -8.35 4.04
N ASP A 166 -12.27 -9.15 3.85
CA ASP A 166 -13.61 -8.69 3.44
C ASP A 166 -14.32 -7.90 4.54
N LYS A 167 -13.99 -8.24 5.79
CA LYS A 167 -14.60 -7.61 6.96
C LYS A 167 -13.76 -6.40 7.37
N LEU A 168 -14.41 -5.24 7.40
CA LEU A 168 -13.88 -4.01 7.99
C LEU A 168 -13.96 -4.07 9.51
N LEU A 169 -12.97 -3.49 10.16
CA LEU A 169 -12.90 -3.30 11.60
C LEU A 169 -13.27 -1.87 11.94
N MET A 170 -14.12 -1.68 12.94
CA MET A 170 -14.45 -0.34 13.44
C MET A 170 -13.54 0.01 14.62
N PRO A 171 -13.07 1.26 14.70
CA PRO A 171 -12.29 1.72 15.85
C PRO A 171 -13.17 1.76 17.11
N ASP A 172 -12.58 1.45 18.26
CA ASP A 172 -13.16 1.82 19.56
C ASP A 172 -12.84 3.29 19.91
N VAL A 173 -13.46 3.85 20.95
CA VAL A 173 -13.30 5.26 21.35
C VAL A 173 -11.83 5.67 21.55
N GLN A 174 -10.98 4.76 22.06
CA GLN A 174 -9.56 5.07 22.24
C GLN A 174 -8.83 5.10 20.89
N GLN A 175 -9.18 4.18 19.99
CA GLN A 175 -8.63 4.14 18.64
C GLN A 175 -9.08 5.32 17.79
N GLU A 176 -10.32 5.79 17.93
CA GLU A 176 -10.81 6.98 17.23
C GLU A 176 -9.94 8.20 17.56
N LYS A 177 -9.63 8.40 18.84
CA LYS A 177 -8.74 9.47 19.29
C LYS A 177 -7.30 9.29 18.78
N ALA A 178 -6.78 8.07 18.79
CA ALA A 178 -5.39 7.79 18.40
C ALA A 178 -5.15 7.90 16.88
N LEU A 179 -6.14 7.48 16.07
CA LEU A 179 -6.05 7.48 14.62
C LEU A 179 -6.65 8.74 13.98
N GLY A 180 -7.46 9.50 14.73
CA GLY A 180 -8.13 10.69 14.23
C GLY A 180 -9.24 10.37 13.21
N VAL A 181 -9.92 9.23 13.37
CA VAL A 181 -11.01 8.82 12.49
C VAL A 181 -12.12 8.15 13.30
N THR A 182 -13.36 8.57 13.11
CA THR A 182 -14.53 7.92 13.71
C THR A 182 -14.98 6.72 12.89
N ALA A 183 -15.77 5.83 13.49
CA ALA A 183 -16.36 4.70 12.76
C ALA A 183 -17.22 5.14 11.56
N ASP A 184 -17.98 6.24 11.70
CA ASP A 184 -18.77 6.80 10.60
C ASP A 184 -17.92 7.40 9.48
N GLN A 185 -16.85 8.13 9.84
CA GLN A 185 -15.90 8.67 8.87
C GLN A 185 -15.21 7.55 8.09
N LEU A 186 -14.78 6.47 8.77
CA LEU A 186 -14.16 5.32 8.11
C LEU A 186 -15.12 4.65 7.13
N ARG A 187 -16.39 4.46 7.52
CA ARG A 187 -17.44 3.97 6.60
C ARG A 187 -17.62 4.90 5.41
N SER A 188 -17.58 6.20 5.62
CA SER A 188 -17.68 7.19 4.54
C SER A 188 -16.50 7.08 3.58
N TYR A 189 -15.26 7.06 4.09
CA TYR A 189 -14.06 6.91 3.26
C TYR A 189 -14.04 5.60 2.48
N HIS A 190 -14.53 4.51 3.08
CA HIS A 190 -14.66 3.24 2.37
C HIS A 190 -15.64 3.33 1.19
N ARG A 191 -16.82 3.91 1.41
CA ARG A 191 -17.81 4.12 0.33
C ARG A 191 -17.25 5.02 -0.77
N GLU A 192 -16.58 6.09 -0.38
CA GLU A 192 -15.97 7.03 -1.32
C GLU A 192 -14.85 6.36 -2.14
N ALA A 193 -13.98 5.56 -1.52
CA ALA A 193 -12.96 4.79 -2.22
C ALA A 193 -13.57 3.88 -3.28
N LEU A 194 -14.62 3.13 -2.92
CA LEU A 194 -15.33 2.26 -3.86
C LEU A 194 -15.98 3.04 -5.00
N GLN A 195 -16.62 4.17 -4.71
CA GLN A 195 -17.23 5.03 -5.72
C GLN A 195 -16.19 5.60 -6.69
N GLN A 196 -15.06 6.08 -6.18
CA GLN A 196 -13.98 6.60 -7.02
C GLN A 196 -13.36 5.51 -7.89
N LEU A 197 -13.12 4.31 -7.35
CA LEU A 197 -12.62 3.16 -8.13
C LEU A 197 -13.63 2.73 -9.21
N ALA A 198 -14.92 2.68 -8.89
CA ALA A 198 -15.98 2.39 -9.85
C ALA A 198 -16.02 3.44 -10.97
N SER A 199 -15.93 4.73 -10.63
CA SER A 199 -15.90 5.82 -11.59
C SER A 199 -14.69 5.73 -12.53
N VAL A 200 -13.50 5.34 -12.04
CA VAL A 200 -12.32 5.11 -12.88
C VAL A 200 -12.55 3.95 -13.85
N LYS A 201 -13.14 2.85 -13.38
CA LYS A 201 -13.43 1.67 -14.20
C LYS A 201 -14.38 2.00 -15.35
N GLU A 202 -15.43 2.77 -15.08
CA GLU A 202 -16.42 3.19 -16.05
C GLU A 202 -15.86 4.25 -17.02
N THR A 203 -15.25 5.31 -16.50
CA THR A 203 -14.77 6.45 -17.31
C THR A 203 -13.62 6.06 -18.23
N HIS A 204 -12.79 5.10 -17.82
CA HIS A 204 -11.59 4.68 -18.54
C HIS A 204 -11.65 3.21 -18.93
N GLU A 205 -12.85 2.70 -19.25
CA GLU A 205 -13.07 1.32 -19.64
C GLU A 205 -12.13 0.87 -20.77
N GLY A 206 -11.65 -0.38 -20.70
CA GLY A 206 -10.77 -0.94 -21.72
C GLY A 206 -9.36 -0.33 -21.73
N THR A 207 -8.94 0.32 -20.64
CA THR A 207 -7.59 0.88 -20.48
C THR A 207 -6.84 0.27 -19.27
N PRO A 208 -5.51 0.42 -19.19
CA PRO A 208 -4.74 0.03 -18.01
C PRO A 208 -5.22 0.66 -16.70
N TRP A 209 -5.82 1.86 -16.73
CA TRP A 209 -6.28 2.56 -15.53
C TRP A 209 -7.52 1.89 -14.94
N ALA A 210 -8.50 1.53 -15.77
CA ALA A 210 -9.66 0.75 -15.33
C ALA A 210 -9.26 -0.62 -14.76
N MET A 211 -8.37 -1.34 -15.47
CA MET A 211 -7.83 -2.61 -14.97
C MET A 211 -7.11 -2.44 -13.63
N ARG A 212 -6.36 -1.34 -13.46
CA ARG A 212 -5.68 -1.07 -12.19
C ARG A 212 -6.68 -0.74 -11.09
N ALA A 213 -7.73 0.03 -11.36
CA ALA A 213 -8.79 0.30 -10.39
C ALA A 213 -9.53 -0.99 -9.97
N GLU A 214 -9.83 -1.88 -10.91
CA GLU A 214 -10.39 -3.21 -10.60
C GLU A 214 -9.45 -4.05 -9.74
N TRP A 215 -8.16 -4.06 -10.05
CA TRP A 215 -7.16 -4.75 -9.24
C TRP A 215 -7.07 -4.17 -7.82
N GLU A 216 -7.13 -2.85 -7.67
CA GLU A 216 -7.14 -2.18 -6.37
C GLU A 216 -8.40 -2.56 -5.57
N GLU A 217 -9.58 -2.53 -6.18
CA GLU A 217 -10.82 -2.96 -5.55
C GLU A 217 -10.74 -4.43 -5.08
N GLY A 218 -10.22 -5.32 -5.94
CA GLY A 218 -10.08 -6.75 -5.64
C GLY A 218 -9.12 -7.09 -4.50
N ARG A 219 -8.22 -6.16 -4.12
CA ARG A 219 -7.35 -6.31 -2.93
C ARG A 219 -8.10 -6.18 -1.62
N ARG A 220 -9.35 -5.70 -1.64
CA ARG A 220 -10.18 -5.43 -0.47
C ARG A 220 -9.50 -4.41 0.47
N PHE A 221 -10.17 -4.10 1.59
CA PHE A 221 -9.79 -2.98 2.44
C PHE A 221 -9.39 -3.39 3.86
N GLY A 222 -10.02 -4.43 4.40
CA GLY A 222 -9.85 -4.82 5.79
C GLY A 222 -8.47 -5.40 6.10
N ALA A 223 -8.12 -5.41 7.38
CA ALA A 223 -6.95 -6.11 7.90
C ALA A 223 -7.38 -7.16 8.93
N THR A 224 -6.64 -8.27 9.01
CA THR A 224 -6.95 -9.35 9.94
C THR A 224 -5.71 -9.98 10.52
N PHE A 225 -5.83 -10.47 11.76
CA PHE A 225 -4.83 -11.28 12.42
C PHE A 225 -5.17 -12.76 12.33
N ARG A 226 -4.15 -13.58 12.10
CA ARG A 226 -4.26 -15.04 12.20
C ARG A 226 -3.05 -15.65 12.87
N SER A 227 -3.23 -16.84 13.39
CA SER A 227 -2.13 -17.70 13.84
C SER A 227 -1.28 -18.14 12.66
N TRP A 228 0.04 -18.05 12.79
CA TRP A 228 1.02 -18.51 11.82
C TRP A 228 2.12 -19.39 12.45
N TYR A 229 2.68 -20.28 11.62
CA TYR A 229 3.84 -21.09 11.97
C TYR A 229 5.02 -20.75 11.06
N GLN A 230 6.08 -20.24 11.67
CA GLN A 230 7.36 -20.04 11.04
C GLN A 230 8.27 -21.23 11.37
N ALA A 231 8.58 -22.06 10.37
CA ALA A 231 9.52 -23.15 10.54
C ALA A 231 10.91 -22.62 10.95
N PRO A 232 11.65 -23.33 11.82
CA PRO A 232 13.02 -22.97 12.13
C PRO A 232 13.88 -23.01 10.86
N PRO A 233 14.92 -22.16 10.75
CA PRO A 233 15.83 -22.20 9.62
C PRO A 233 16.47 -23.59 9.52
N LYS A 234 16.65 -24.08 8.29
CA LYS A 234 17.35 -25.35 8.07
C LYS A 234 18.78 -25.25 8.66
N PRO A 235 19.26 -26.28 9.37
CA PRO A 235 20.63 -26.27 9.86
C PRO A 235 21.59 -26.07 8.68
N ARG A 236 22.64 -25.25 8.87
CA ARG A 236 23.68 -25.11 7.85
C ARG A 236 24.30 -26.50 7.63
N PRO A 237 24.55 -26.92 6.37
CA PRO A 237 25.34 -28.12 6.14
C PRO A 237 26.68 -27.95 6.84
N ALA A 238 27.15 -29.00 7.52
CA ALA A 238 28.45 -28.99 8.18
C ALA A 238 29.51 -28.53 7.16
N SER A 239 30.33 -27.55 7.55
CA SER A 239 31.47 -27.15 6.73
C SER A 239 32.32 -28.38 6.45
N LYS A 240 32.58 -28.69 5.17
CA LYS A 240 33.56 -29.72 4.82
C LYS A 240 34.87 -29.40 5.55
N PRO A 241 35.52 -30.38 6.20
CA PRO A 241 36.80 -30.12 6.87
C PRO A 241 37.76 -29.48 5.88
N THR A 242 38.32 -28.34 6.24
CA THR A 242 39.37 -27.69 5.47
C THR A 242 40.55 -28.66 5.37
N PRO A 243 41.06 -28.95 4.16
CA PRO A 243 42.26 -29.77 4.03
C PRO A 243 43.40 -29.10 4.80
N LYS A 244 44.10 -29.86 5.63
CA LYS A 244 45.25 -29.37 6.39
C LYS A 244 46.27 -28.77 5.40
N PRO A 245 46.84 -27.58 5.68
CA PRO A 245 47.89 -27.02 4.84
C PRO A 245 49.03 -28.03 4.69
N ILE A 246 49.45 -28.30 3.45
CA ILE A 246 50.62 -29.14 3.18
C ILE A 246 51.84 -28.34 3.67
N PRO A 247 52.67 -28.89 4.58
CA PRO A 247 53.87 -28.20 5.02
C PRO A 247 54.84 -28.04 3.83
N PRO A 248 55.52 -26.88 3.70
CA PRO A 248 56.48 -26.66 2.62
C PRO A 248 57.63 -27.68 2.71
N PRO A 249 58.15 -28.15 1.55
CA PRO A 249 59.26 -29.10 1.53
C PRO A 249 60.48 -28.48 2.21
N LYS A 250 61.15 -29.29 3.05
CA LYS A 250 62.42 -28.90 3.67
C LYS A 250 63.49 -28.85 2.57
N LEU A 251 64.12 -27.69 2.40
CA LEU A 251 65.33 -27.50 1.61
C LEU A 251 66.54 -28.05 2.38
#